data_AF-A0A8R1E3G6-F1
#
_entry.id   AF-A0A8R1E3G6-F1
#
_cell.length_a   1.000
_cell.length_b   1.000
_cell.length_c   1.000
_cell.angle_alpha   90.00
_cell.angle_beta   90.00
_cell.angle_gamma   90.00
#
_symmetry.space_group_name_H-M   'P 1'
#
loop_
_entity.id
_entity.type
_entity.pdbx_description
1 polymer ?
#
loop_
_entity_poly.entity_id
_entity_poly.type
_entity_poly.pdbx_seq_one_letter_code
_entity_poly.pdbx_strand_id
1 'polypeptide(L)'
;MLDSGVNKLRIVGKEGYKDYDKFLQIVHGVDLALNEAVCKIAKRFQVEAITRKYETAVLLVCHKDNLDLFLTSVELNFPTVLRVLLKQVKTVDKLKEVVKDINSAKMSGEIMKRLAEKMFSFVPKDLHLYSNKYSKC
;
A
#
# COMPACT_ATOMS: atom_id res chain seq x y z
N MET A 1 -43.33 -26.44 -6.42
CA MET A 1 -42.47 -25.31 -6.02
C MET A 1 -41.04 -25.74 -6.27
N LEU A 2 -40.38 -25.13 -7.26
CA LEU A 2 -38.96 -25.38 -7.51
C LEU A 2 -38.17 -24.74 -6.36
N ASP A 3 -37.56 -25.58 -5.54
CA ASP A 3 -36.56 -25.17 -4.55
C ASP A 3 -35.37 -24.64 -5.35
N SER A 4 -35.34 -23.32 -5.56
CA SER A 4 -34.21 -22.67 -6.22
C SER A 4 -33.03 -22.83 -5.27
N GLY A 5 -32.22 -23.86 -5.48
CA GLY A 5 -30.98 -24.18 -4.78
C GLY A 5 -29.90 -23.11 -4.93
N VAL A 6 -30.27 -21.84 -4.72
CA VAL A 6 -29.38 -20.71 -4.56
C VAL A 6 -28.76 -20.90 -3.19
N ASN A 7 -27.74 -21.74 -3.13
CA ASN A 7 -26.67 -21.58 -2.17
C ASN A 7 -26.29 -20.10 -2.24
N LYS A 8 -26.73 -19.31 -1.25
CA LYS A 8 -26.32 -17.91 -1.11
C LYS A 8 -24.80 -17.96 -1.02
N LEU A 9 -24.13 -17.74 -2.15
CA LEU A 9 -22.70 -17.57 -2.23
C LEU A 9 -22.41 -16.36 -1.35
N ARG A 10 -22.02 -16.63 -0.11
CA ARG A 10 -21.67 -15.60 0.83
C ARG A 10 -20.41 -14.98 0.27
N ILE A 11 -20.52 -13.76 -0.23
CA ILE A 11 -19.36 -13.01 -0.68
C ILE A 11 -18.46 -12.85 0.55
N VAL A 12 -17.41 -13.65 0.62
CA VAL A 12 -16.47 -13.66 1.75
C VAL A 12 -15.59 -12.44 1.56
N GLY A 13 -15.81 -11.37 2.33
CA GLY A 13 -15.07 -10.12 2.25
C GLY A 13 -15.51 -9.12 3.33
N LYS A 14 -14.65 -8.15 3.62
CA LYS A 14 -15.00 -7.01 4.50
C LYS A 14 -15.74 -5.91 3.72
N GLU A 15 -15.65 -5.97 2.39
CA GLU A 15 -16.20 -5.00 1.46
C GLU A 15 -17.71 -5.22 1.27
N GLY A 16 -18.49 -4.16 1.12
CA GLY A 16 -19.95 -4.23 1.07
C GLY A 16 -20.47 -4.66 -0.30
N TYR A 17 -21.73 -5.13 -0.36
CA TYR A 17 -22.40 -5.50 -1.63
C TYR A 17 -22.28 -4.43 -2.71
N LYS A 18 -22.39 -3.14 -2.33
CA LYS A 18 -22.25 -2.00 -3.26
C LYS A 18 -20.87 -1.92 -3.92
N ASP A 19 -19.80 -2.31 -3.22
CA ASP A 19 -18.46 -2.29 -3.80
C ASP A 19 -18.27 -3.44 -4.79
N TYR A 20 -18.87 -4.61 -4.54
CA TYR A 20 -18.89 -5.72 -5.48
C TYR A 20 -19.68 -5.41 -6.74
N ASP A 21 -20.87 -4.83 -6.58
CA ASP A 21 -21.69 -4.39 -7.70
C ASP A 21 -20.94 -3.35 -8.55
N LYS A 22 -20.32 -2.36 -7.90
CA LYS A 22 -19.48 -1.37 -8.58
C LYS A 22 -18.29 -2.00 -9.29
N PHE A 23 -17.62 -2.96 -8.66
CA PHE A 23 -16.54 -3.73 -9.29
C PHE A 23 -17.02 -4.45 -10.55
N LEU A 24 -18.17 -5.14 -10.49
CA LEU A 24 -18.74 -5.84 -11.64
C LEU A 24 -19.08 -4.87 -12.78
N GLN A 25 -19.73 -3.75 -12.48
CA GLN A 25 -20.03 -2.72 -13.48
C GLN A 25 -18.77 -2.22 -14.20
N ILE A 26 -17.68 -1.98 -13.45
CA ILE A 26 -16.39 -1.55 -14.03
C ILE A 26 -15.76 -2.64 -14.89
N VAL A 27 -15.80 -3.91 -14.44
CA VAL A 27 -15.32 -5.05 -15.24
C VAL A 27 -16.09 -5.17 -16.56
N HIS A 28 -17.38 -4.82 -16.57
CA HIS A 28 -18.22 -4.80 -17.76
C HIS A 28 -18.13 -3.50 -18.59
N GLY A 29 -17.20 -2.61 -18.27
CA GLY A 29 -16.89 -1.42 -19.09
C GLY A 29 -17.65 -0.15 -18.70
N VAL A 30 -18.38 -0.14 -17.59
CA VAL A 30 -19.00 1.09 -17.07
C VAL A 30 -17.92 1.97 -16.46
N ASP A 31 -17.82 3.23 -16.90
CA ASP A 31 -16.86 4.17 -16.35
C ASP A 31 -17.35 4.75 -15.03
N LEU A 32 -16.89 4.15 -13.93
CA LEU A 32 -17.18 4.59 -12.56
C LEU A 32 -15.90 4.93 -11.82
N ALA A 33 -16.00 5.87 -10.87
CA ALA A 33 -14.90 6.24 -9.99
C ALA A 33 -14.45 5.05 -9.14
N LEU A 34 -13.14 4.81 -9.07
CA LEU A 34 -12.58 3.76 -8.22
C LEU A 34 -12.47 4.23 -6.77
N ASN A 35 -12.74 3.33 -5.83
CA ASN A 35 -12.46 3.52 -4.41
C ASN A 35 -11.55 2.40 -3.90
N GLU A 36 -11.07 2.52 -2.67
CA GLU A 36 -10.16 1.55 -2.07
C GLU A 36 -10.78 0.13 -1.98
N ALA A 37 -12.06 0.04 -1.64
CA ALA A 37 -12.77 -1.24 -1.52
C ALA A 37 -12.84 -1.99 -2.85
N VAL A 38 -13.19 -1.32 -3.94
CA VAL A 38 -13.17 -1.88 -5.30
C VAL A 38 -11.77 -2.34 -5.67
N CYS A 39 -10.73 -1.59 -5.30
CA CYS A 39 -9.35 -2.02 -5.53
C CYS A 39 -8.99 -3.29 -4.72
N LYS A 40 -9.42 -3.41 -3.45
CA LYS A 40 -9.23 -4.62 -2.63
C LYS A 40 -9.90 -5.83 -3.26
N ILE A 41 -11.13 -5.66 -3.76
CA ILE A 41 -11.86 -6.69 -4.51
C ILE A 41 -11.08 -7.06 -5.78
N ALA A 42 -10.68 -6.08 -6.59
CA ALA A 42 -9.93 -6.31 -7.82
C ALA A 42 -8.62 -7.06 -7.58
N LYS A 43 -7.87 -6.74 -6.50
CA LYS A 43 -6.67 -7.52 -6.11
C LYS A 43 -7.02 -8.97 -5.76
N ARG A 44 -8.13 -9.20 -5.04
CA ARG A 44 -8.56 -10.55 -4.66
C ARG A 44 -8.89 -11.42 -5.88
N PHE A 45 -9.53 -10.83 -6.88
CA PHE A 45 -9.86 -11.49 -8.15
C PHE A 45 -8.78 -11.35 -9.23
N GLN A 46 -7.62 -10.78 -8.90
CA GLN A 46 -6.48 -10.60 -9.80
C GLN A 46 -6.81 -9.81 -11.09
N VAL A 47 -7.71 -8.83 -10.99
CA VAL A 47 -8.07 -7.95 -12.11
C VAL A 47 -7.08 -6.77 -12.19
N GLU A 48 -5.96 -6.99 -12.88
CA GLU A 48 -4.85 -6.05 -12.91
C GLU A 48 -5.19 -4.69 -13.55
N ALA A 49 -6.09 -4.65 -14.53
CA ALA A 49 -6.46 -3.39 -15.19
C ALA A 49 -7.05 -2.38 -14.19
N ILE A 50 -7.90 -2.86 -13.27
CA ILE A 50 -8.54 -2.03 -12.25
C ILE A 50 -7.53 -1.60 -11.19
N THR A 51 -6.65 -2.51 -10.74
CA THR A 51 -5.63 -2.20 -9.72
C THR A 51 -4.62 -1.19 -10.24
N ARG A 52 -4.20 -1.30 -11.51
CA ARG A 52 -3.32 -0.31 -12.17
C ARG A 52 -4.01 1.05 -12.36
N LYS A 53 -5.30 1.07 -12.75
CA LYS A 53 -6.08 2.31 -12.86
C LYS A 53 -6.18 3.01 -11.51
N TYR A 54 -6.39 2.25 -10.42
CA TYR A 54 -6.41 2.80 -9.07
C TYR A 54 -5.03 3.30 -8.62
N GLU A 55 -3.96 2.53 -8.81
CA GLU A 55 -2.59 2.96 -8.47
C GLU A 55 -2.22 4.27 -9.20
N THR A 56 -2.59 4.40 -10.47
CA THR A 56 -2.36 5.61 -11.26
C THR A 56 -3.15 6.80 -10.70
N ALA A 57 -4.41 6.61 -10.34
CA ALA A 57 -5.22 7.65 -9.72
C ALA A 57 -4.63 8.12 -8.38
N VAL A 58 -4.13 7.18 -7.58
CA VAL A 58 -3.43 7.46 -6.32
C VAL A 58 -2.14 8.26 -6.57
N LEU A 59 -1.35 7.90 -7.57
CA LEU A 59 -0.12 8.64 -7.93
C LEU A 59 -0.41 10.10 -8.33
N LEU A 60 -1.51 10.36 -9.04
CA LEU A 60 -1.91 11.71 -9.46
C LEU A 60 -2.32 12.62 -8.30
N VAL A 61 -2.68 12.07 -7.14
CA VAL A 61 -3.06 12.87 -5.95
C VAL A 61 -1.97 12.84 -4.88
N CYS A 62 -0.87 12.15 -5.12
CA CYS A 62 0.24 11.89 -4.19
C CYS A 62 1.17 13.12 -3.98
N HIS A 63 0.61 14.33 -3.99
CA HIS A 63 1.38 15.58 -3.97
C HIS A 63 1.67 16.15 -2.58
N LYS A 64 1.14 15.52 -1.52
CA LYS A 64 1.29 15.97 -0.13
C LYS A 64 1.59 14.78 0.78
N ASP A 65 2.28 15.06 1.88
CA ASP A 65 2.41 14.14 3.01
C ASP A 65 1.00 13.72 3.47
N ASN A 66 0.58 12.53 3.07
CA ASN A 66 -0.72 11.97 3.41
C ASN A 66 -0.49 10.56 3.97
N LEU A 67 -0.64 10.45 5.29
CA LEU A 67 -0.45 9.22 6.04
C LEU A 67 -1.42 8.13 5.57
N ASP A 68 -2.67 8.48 5.27
CA ASP A 68 -3.67 7.52 4.79
C ASP A 68 -3.24 6.89 3.47
N LEU A 69 -2.76 7.70 2.51
CA LEU A 69 -2.23 7.19 1.24
C LEU A 69 -1.01 6.29 1.45
N PHE A 70 -0.20 6.56 2.48
CA PHE A 70 0.91 5.70 2.85
C PHE A 70 0.42 4.33 3.33
N LEU A 71 -0.49 4.32 4.30
CA LEU A 71 -1.05 3.09 4.85
C LEU A 71 -1.75 2.25 3.77
N THR A 72 -2.55 2.89 2.90
CA THR A 72 -3.19 2.26 1.75
C THR A 72 -2.14 1.69 0.77
N SER A 73 -1.03 2.39 0.51
CA SER A 73 0.03 1.90 -0.39
C SER A 73 0.75 0.67 0.15
N VAL A 74 0.89 0.58 1.48
CA VAL A 74 1.47 -0.58 2.16
C VAL A 74 0.50 -1.75 2.14
N GLU A 75 -0.76 -1.52 2.53
CA GLU A 75 -1.80 -2.56 2.55
C GLU A 75 -2.05 -3.14 1.16
N LEU A 76 -2.15 -2.27 0.15
CA LEU A 76 -2.35 -2.66 -1.23
C LEU A 76 -1.04 -2.98 -1.96
N ASN A 77 0.11 -3.02 -1.28
CA ASN A 77 1.42 -3.33 -1.87
C ASN A 77 1.65 -2.61 -3.21
N PHE A 78 1.52 -1.28 -3.23
CA PHE A 78 1.79 -0.43 -4.39
C PHE A 78 3.21 0.13 -4.31
N PRO A 79 4.19 -0.54 -4.92
CA PRO A 79 5.58 -0.17 -4.77
C PRO A 79 5.87 1.25 -5.29
N THR A 80 5.26 1.66 -6.39
CA THR A 80 5.60 2.94 -7.01
C THR A 80 5.11 4.09 -6.16
N VAL A 81 3.87 3.99 -5.66
CA VAL A 81 3.27 4.96 -4.73
C VAL A 81 4.12 5.11 -3.47
N LEU A 82 4.47 3.97 -2.85
CA LEU A 82 5.28 3.96 -1.64
C LEU A 82 6.63 4.67 -1.84
N ARG A 83 7.28 4.45 -2.99
CA ARG A 83 8.56 5.10 -3.31
C ARG A 83 8.41 6.62 -3.42
N VAL A 84 7.33 7.10 -4.05
CA VAL A 84 7.06 8.54 -4.18
C VAL A 84 6.80 9.15 -2.81
N LEU A 85 5.97 8.52 -1.97
CA LEU A 85 5.68 8.98 -0.62
C LEU A 85 6.94 9.01 0.26
N LEU A 86 7.75 7.95 0.24
CA LEU A 86 9.00 7.89 1.01
C LEU A 86 10.00 8.95 0.61
N LYS A 87 10.03 9.39 -0.66
CA LYS A 87 10.89 10.52 -1.07
C LYS A 87 10.48 11.84 -0.42
N GLN A 88 9.20 12.03 -0.11
CA GLN A 88 8.68 13.25 0.51
C GLN A 88 8.98 13.32 2.02
N VAL A 89 9.16 12.17 2.68
CA VAL A 89 9.55 12.11 4.09
C VAL A 89 10.97 12.66 4.29
N LYS A 90 11.09 13.85 4.89
CA LYS A 90 12.38 14.54 5.09
C LYS A 90 12.98 14.37 6.49
N THR A 91 12.23 13.87 7.46
CA THR A 91 12.66 13.75 8.86
C THR A 91 12.46 12.34 9.39
N VAL A 92 13.28 11.97 10.35
CA VAL A 92 13.17 10.68 11.06
C VAL A 92 11.86 10.59 11.84
N ASP A 93 11.40 11.69 12.42
CA ASP A 93 10.17 11.70 13.23
C ASP A 93 8.94 11.40 12.39
N LYS A 94 8.83 11.99 11.19
CA LYS A 94 7.76 11.66 10.23
C LYS A 94 7.81 10.19 9.81
N LEU A 95 9.01 9.64 9.61
CA LEU A 95 9.15 8.23 9.30
C LEU A 95 8.68 7.34 10.46
N LYS A 96 8.99 7.72 11.71
CA LYS A 96 8.52 6.99 12.90
C LYS A 96 7.00 7.01 13.02
N GLU A 97 6.35 8.15 12.78
CA GLU A 97 4.88 8.26 12.78
C GLU A 97 4.27 7.27 11.78
N VAL A 98 4.80 7.28 10.55
CA VAL A 98 4.35 6.37 9.50
C VAL A 98 4.55 4.90 9.88
N VAL A 99 5.73 4.54 10.40
CA VAL A 99 6.06 3.14 10.74
C VAL A 99 5.24 2.63 11.93
N LYS A 100 4.89 3.52 12.88
CA LYS A 100 4.13 3.15 14.08
C LYS A 100 2.75 2.60 13.76
N ASP A 101 2.08 3.18 12.75
CA ASP A 101 0.71 2.81 12.39
C ASP A 101 0.66 1.63 11.41
N ILE A 102 1.83 1.17 10.94
CA ILE A 102 1.91 0.01 10.06
C ILE A 102 1.99 -1.28 10.88
N ASN A 103 1.16 -2.24 10.49
CA ASN A 103 1.30 -3.62 10.97
C ASN A 103 2.53 -4.29 10.35
N SER A 104 3.67 -4.19 11.04
CA SER A 104 4.96 -4.74 10.63
C SER A 104 4.93 -6.26 10.37
N ALA A 105 4.03 -7.00 11.01
CA ALA A 105 3.88 -8.45 10.81
C ALA A 105 3.23 -8.82 9.46
N LYS A 106 2.53 -7.88 8.81
CA LYS A 106 1.87 -8.09 7.51
C LYS A 106 2.61 -7.44 6.35
N MET A 107 3.77 -6.83 6.60
CA MET A 107 4.55 -6.15 5.57
C MET A 107 5.22 -7.15 4.62
N SER A 108 5.19 -6.86 3.33
CA SER A 108 6.02 -7.60 2.38
C SER A 108 7.50 -7.24 2.59
N GLY A 109 8.39 -8.19 2.30
CA GLY A 109 9.85 -7.95 2.40
C GLY A 109 10.33 -6.78 1.55
N GLU A 110 9.70 -6.55 0.39
CA GLU A 110 9.99 -5.41 -0.48
C GLU A 110 9.66 -4.07 0.17
N ILE A 111 8.53 -3.99 0.90
CA ILE A 111 8.17 -2.78 1.64
C ILE A 111 9.16 -2.54 2.79
N MET A 112 9.50 -3.59 3.54
CA MET A 112 10.45 -3.50 4.65
C MET A 112 11.83 -3.05 4.18
N LYS A 113 12.31 -3.58 3.06
CA LYS A 113 13.56 -3.17 2.43
C LYS A 113 13.58 -1.66 2.16
N ARG A 114 12.50 -1.11 1.61
CA ARG A 114 12.44 0.32 1.26
C ARG A 114 12.32 1.23 2.47
N LEU A 115 11.64 0.80 3.52
CA LEU A 115 11.66 1.50 4.80
C LEU A 115 13.07 1.54 5.36
N ALA A 116 13.79 0.42 5.35
CA ALA A 116 15.17 0.36 5.83
C ALA A 116 16.08 1.27 5.00
N GLU A 117 16.02 1.22 3.67
CA GLU A 117 16.73 2.14 2.77
C GLU A 117 16.46 3.60 3.13
N LYS A 118 15.20 3.95 3.42
CA LYS A 118 14.84 5.30 3.85
C LYS A 118 15.42 5.65 5.21
N MET A 119 15.39 4.74 6.19
CA MET A 119 16.01 4.95 7.51
C MET A 119 17.50 5.24 7.37
N PHE A 120 18.22 4.44 6.58
CA PHE A 120 19.65 4.64 6.35
C PHE A 120 19.97 5.92 5.60
N SER A 121 19.04 6.44 4.78
CA SER A 121 19.23 7.73 4.10
C SER A 121 19.31 8.93 5.06
N PHE A 122 18.84 8.79 6.30
CA PHE A 122 18.95 9.83 7.33
C PHE A 122 20.24 9.74 8.16
N VAL A 123 20.98 8.64 8.07
CA VAL A 123 22.24 8.48 8.78
C VAL A 123 23.28 9.37 8.10
N PRO A 124 24.00 10.24 8.85
CA PRO A 124 25.09 11.01 8.29
C PRO A 124 26.12 10.07 7.64
N LYS A 125 26.52 10.37 6.41
CA LYS A 125 27.49 9.55 5.65
C LYS A 125 28.86 9.42 6.35
N ASP A 126 29.09 10.23 7.38
CA ASP A 126 30.36 10.32 8.12
C ASP A 126 30.48 9.33 9.29
N LEU A 127 29.46 8.52 9.59
CA LEU A 127 29.52 7.56 10.70
C LEU A 127 30.45 6.35 10.47
N HIS A 128 31.04 6.21 9.28
CA HIS A 128 32.00 5.13 8.98
C HIS A 128 33.43 5.37 9.53
N LEU A 129 33.72 6.52 10.17
CA LEU A 129 35.08 6.87 10.60
C LEU A 129 35.44 6.55 12.07
N TYR A 130 34.56 5.93 12.85
CA TYR A 130 34.88 5.52 14.24
C TYR A 130 34.65 4.03 14.48
N SER A 131 35.53 3.21 13.93
CA SER A 131 35.85 1.88 14.48
C SER A 131 37.24 1.44 14.03
N ASN A 132 38.27 2.12 14.54
CA ASN A 132 39.58 1.48 14.69
C ASN A 132 40.36 2.15 15.83
N LYS A 133 39.88 1.95 17.07
CA LYS A 133 40.64 2.27 18.28
C LYS A 133 40.76 1.06 19.18
N TYR A 134 41.15 -0.09 18.62
CA TYR A 134 41.78 -1.18 19.39
C TYR A 134 42.84 -1.85 18.51
N SER A 135 43.93 -1.12 18.28
CA SER A 135 45.24 -1.69 18.01
C SER A 135 46.21 -0.99 18.97
N LYS A 136 47.09 -1.79 19.60
CA LYS A 136 47.91 -1.55 20.81
C LYS A 136 47.20 -2.08 22.08
N CYS A 137 47.67 -3.13 22.75
CA CYS A 137 48.98 -3.79 22.79
C CYS A 137 48.83 -5.31 22.82
#